data_AF-A0A564Q959-F1
#
_entry.id   AF-A0A564Q959-F1
#
_cell.length_a   1.000
_cell.length_b   1.000
_cell.length_c   1.000
_cell.angle_alpha   90.00
_cell.angle_beta   90.00
_cell.angle_gamma   90.00
#
_symmetry.space_group_name_H-M   'P 1'
#
loop_
_entity.id
_entity.type
_entity.pdbx_description
1 polymer ?
#
loop_
_entity_poly.entity_id
_entity_poly.type
_entity_poly.pdbx_seq_one_letter_code
_entity_poly.pdbx_strand_id
1 'polypeptide(L)'
;MVWKNNLKVSYHPDSCKRCDECLVEEYCPEGCLKDYIFEEERCRNCGFCTTVCDAFKCNIGDLHVICEGEAMKIPVTYRASDRLGARKASLELKDRIESGDFLLAPFERLEFKSRWWEQS
;
A
#
# COMPACT_ATOMS: atom_id res chain seq x y z
N MET A 1 0.87 -9.51 -13.16
CA MET A 1 0.36 -8.20 -12.67
C MET A 1 1.12 -7.84 -11.41
N VAL A 2 1.63 -6.61 -11.29
CA VAL A 2 2.45 -6.13 -10.15
C VAL A 2 1.70 -6.22 -8.80
N TRP A 3 0.38 -6.09 -8.85
CA TRP A 3 -0.50 -6.18 -7.68
C TRP A 3 -1.29 -7.49 -7.72
N LYS A 4 -0.89 -8.48 -6.91
CA LYS A 4 -1.72 -9.65 -6.56
C LYS A 4 -2.56 -9.31 -5.29
N ASN A 5 -3.43 -10.21 -4.84
CA ASN A 5 -4.38 -9.95 -3.73
C ASN A 5 -3.74 -9.54 -2.39
N ASN A 6 -2.42 -9.70 -2.20
CA ASN A 6 -1.74 -9.21 -1.00
C ASN A 6 -1.12 -7.82 -1.24
N LEU A 7 -1.85 -6.80 -0.79
CA LEU A 7 -1.49 -5.39 -0.96
C LEU A 7 -0.70 -4.82 0.22
N LYS A 8 -0.62 -5.55 1.33
CA LYS A 8 -0.22 -5.03 2.64
C LYS A 8 1.12 -5.64 3.08
N VAL A 9 2.01 -4.80 3.57
CA VAL A 9 3.20 -5.25 4.31
C VAL A 9 2.80 -5.62 5.74
N SER A 10 3.22 -6.79 6.20
CA SER A 10 3.10 -7.21 7.61
C SER A 10 4.47 -7.32 8.26
N TYR A 11 4.52 -6.95 9.54
CA TYR A 11 5.70 -7.09 10.39
C TYR A 11 5.43 -8.13 11.48
N HIS A 12 6.36 -9.07 11.63
CA HIS A 12 6.30 -10.16 12.60
C HIS A 12 7.44 -9.97 13.62
N PRO A 13 7.20 -9.28 14.75
CA PRO A 13 8.25 -8.96 15.71
C PRO A 13 8.93 -10.21 16.30
N ASP A 14 8.21 -11.34 16.40
CA ASP A 14 8.76 -12.61 16.87
C ASP A 14 9.83 -13.20 15.91
N SER A 15 9.81 -12.77 14.64
CA SER A 15 10.82 -13.15 13.64
C SER A 15 11.95 -12.11 13.52
N CYS A 16 11.87 -11.00 14.26
CA CYS A 16 12.87 -9.95 14.24
C CYS A 16 14.08 -10.34 15.09
N LYS A 17 15.27 -10.32 14.48
CA LYS A 17 16.53 -10.68 15.15
C LYS A 17 17.13 -9.55 16.00
N ARG A 18 16.53 -8.34 15.94
CA ARG A 18 17.05 -7.12 16.60
C ARG A 18 18.54 -6.90 16.33
N CYS A 19 18.89 -6.85 15.05
CA CYS A 19 20.24 -6.66 14.58
C CYS A 19 20.79 -5.27 14.94
N ASP A 20 22.07 -5.18 15.29
CA ASP A 20 22.72 -3.90 15.64
C ASP A 20 22.62 -2.87 14.50
N GLU A 21 22.72 -3.32 13.25
CA GLU A 21 22.50 -2.51 12.04
C GLU A 21 21.24 -3.00 11.31
N CYS A 22 20.17 -2.20 11.33
CA CYS A 22 18.88 -2.55 10.76
C CYS A 22 18.66 -1.88 9.39
N LEU A 23 18.88 -2.65 8.31
CA LEU A 23 18.68 -2.17 6.93
C LEU A 23 17.26 -1.67 6.64
N VAL A 24 16.25 -2.21 7.32
CA VAL A 24 14.87 -1.74 7.15
C VAL A 24 14.71 -0.33 7.74
N GLU A 25 15.24 -0.09 8.93
CA GLU A 25 15.16 1.20 9.62
C GLU A 25 16.00 2.27 8.91
N GLU A 26 17.18 1.90 8.40
CA GLU A 26 18.08 2.80 7.68
C GLU A 26 17.54 3.23 6.30
N TYR A 27 16.96 2.31 5.53
CA TYR A 27 16.61 2.54 4.12
C TYR A 27 15.11 2.62 3.83
N CYS A 28 14.23 2.52 4.83
CA CYS A 28 12.79 2.70 4.60
C CYS A 28 12.52 4.14 4.10
N PRO A 29 11.94 4.33 2.90
CA PRO A 29 11.73 5.67 2.34
C PRO A 29 10.84 6.58 3.20
N GLU A 30 9.94 5.97 3.97
CA GLU A 30 8.97 6.65 4.83
C GLU A 30 9.39 6.64 6.31
N GLY A 31 10.48 5.94 6.65
CA GLY A 31 10.94 5.75 8.03
C GLY A 31 9.89 5.08 8.93
N CYS A 32 9.19 4.06 8.44
CA CYS A 32 8.09 3.41 9.16
C CYS A 32 8.53 2.40 10.23
N LEU A 33 9.80 2.05 10.31
CA LEU A 33 10.33 1.20 11.37
C LEU A 33 11.26 2.04 12.21
N LYS A 34 10.99 2.12 13.52
CA LYS A 34 11.86 2.81 14.47
C LYS A 34 11.95 2.01 15.76
N ASP A 35 13.15 1.79 16.29
CA ASP A 35 13.35 1.02 17.53
C ASP A 35 12.62 -0.35 17.49
N TYR A 36 12.60 -0.99 16.32
CA TYR A 36 11.88 -2.24 16.02
C TYR A 36 10.34 -2.18 16.15
N ILE A 37 9.76 -0.98 16.19
CA ILE A 37 8.31 -0.72 16.19
C ILE A 37 7.91 -0.27 14.78
N PHE A 38 6.94 -0.97 14.18
CA PHE A 38 6.46 -0.71 12.83
C PHE A 38 5.19 0.17 12.84
N GLU A 39 5.30 1.38 12.29
CA GLU A 39 4.20 2.32 12.09
C GLU A 39 3.45 2.02 10.78
N GLU A 40 2.50 1.10 10.85
CA GLU A 40 1.77 0.61 9.66
C GLU A 40 1.01 1.72 8.92
N GLU A 41 0.45 2.70 9.63
CA GLU A 41 -0.38 3.76 9.05
C GLU A 41 0.39 4.67 8.08
N ARG A 42 1.70 4.81 8.28
CA ARG A 42 2.59 5.57 7.40
C ARG A 42 3.14 4.73 6.25
N CYS A 43 3.00 3.40 6.31
CA CYS A 43 3.60 2.50 5.33
C CYS A 43 2.88 2.58 3.98
N ARG A 44 3.64 2.90 2.93
CA ARG A 44 3.17 2.93 1.54
C ARG A 44 3.15 1.55 0.85
N ASN A 45 3.36 0.48 1.60
CA ASN A 45 3.35 -0.90 1.10
C ASN A 45 4.30 -1.17 -0.09
N CYS A 46 5.43 -0.46 -0.14
CA CYS A 46 6.39 -0.56 -1.25
C CYS A 46 7.12 -1.91 -1.29
N GLY A 47 7.23 -2.58 -0.14
CA GLY A 47 7.78 -3.95 -0.02
C GLY A 47 9.29 -4.07 0.04
N PHE A 48 10.05 -2.96 0.03
CA PHE A 48 11.51 -2.99 0.18
C PHE A 48 11.96 -3.84 1.38
N CYS A 49 11.31 -3.67 2.54
CA CYS A 49 11.64 -4.38 3.76
C CYS A 49 11.61 -5.91 3.63
N THR A 50 10.77 -6.46 2.75
CA THR A 50 10.68 -7.91 2.54
C THR A 50 11.84 -8.48 1.73
N THR A 51 12.64 -7.61 1.10
CA THR A 51 13.83 -8.01 0.35
C THR A 51 15.09 -8.07 1.22
N VAL A 52 15.07 -7.42 2.39
CA VAL A 52 16.22 -7.29 3.29
C VAL A 52 15.99 -7.89 4.68
N CYS A 53 14.75 -8.22 5.06
CA CYS A 53 14.43 -8.73 6.40
C CYS A 53 13.30 -9.77 6.39
N ASP A 54 13.56 -10.94 6.99
CA ASP A 54 12.59 -12.03 7.09
C ASP A 54 11.38 -11.73 7.97
N ALA A 55 11.50 -10.77 8.89
CA ALA A 55 10.41 -10.34 9.77
C ALA A 55 9.30 -9.59 9.02
N PHE A 56 9.56 -9.13 7.80
CA PHE A 56 8.58 -8.47 6.96
C PHE A 56 8.06 -9.41 5.87
N LYS A 57 6.75 -9.43 5.66
CA LYS A 57 6.10 -10.22 4.61
C LYS A 57 5.18 -9.36 3.75
N CYS A 58 5.25 -9.58 2.44
CA CYS A 58 4.36 -9.03 1.44
C CYS A 58 4.55 -9.82 0.14
N ASN A 59 3.47 -10.21 -0.53
CA ASN A 59 3.62 -10.76 -1.88
C ASN A 59 3.70 -9.60 -2.88
N ILE A 60 4.93 -9.19 -3.18
CA ILE A 60 5.22 -8.08 -4.10
C ILE A 60 5.09 -8.45 -5.59
N GLY A 61 4.98 -9.74 -5.89
CA GLY A 61 4.67 -10.25 -7.22
C GLY A 61 5.90 -10.44 -8.12
N ASP A 62 5.61 -10.82 -9.35
CA ASP A 62 6.57 -11.18 -10.38
C ASP A 62 6.07 -10.69 -11.75
N LEU A 63 7.03 -10.32 -12.60
CA LEU A 63 6.81 -10.08 -14.02
C LEU A 63 7.20 -11.33 -14.79
N HIS A 64 6.30 -11.78 -15.65
CA HIS A 64 6.55 -12.86 -16.59
C HIS A 64 6.75 -12.23 -17.96
N VAL A 65 7.93 -12.39 -18.53
CA VAL A 65 8.31 -11.80 -19.83
C VAL A 65 8.88 -12.89 -20.73
N ILE A 66 8.82 -12.67 -22.04
CA ILE A 66 9.51 -13.52 -23.02
C ILE A 66 10.66 -12.68 -23.58
N CYS A 67 11.88 -13.16 -23.41
CA CYS A 67 13.07 -12.55 -24.00
C CYS A 67 13.79 -13.60 -24.83
N GLU A 68 14.10 -13.27 -26.08
CA GLU A 68 14.81 -14.17 -27.02
C GLU A 68 14.13 -15.54 -27.20
N GLY A 69 12.80 -15.60 -27.04
CA GLY A 69 12.02 -16.84 -27.13
C GLY A 69 11.92 -17.63 -25.83
N GLU A 70 12.60 -17.22 -24.75
CA GLU A 70 12.56 -17.88 -23.45
C GLU A 70 11.64 -17.16 -22.46
N ALA A 71 10.88 -17.95 -21.70
CA ALA A 71 10.02 -17.43 -20.64
C ALA A 71 10.84 -17.15 -19.38
N MET A 72 10.90 -15.88 -18.98
CA MET A 72 11.63 -15.41 -17.80
C MET A 72 10.69 -14.89 -16.72
N LYS A 73 11.14 -15.03 -15.47
CA LYS A 73 10.44 -14.55 -14.29
C LYS A 73 11.31 -13.54 -13.55
N ILE A 74 10.88 -12.28 -13.51
CA ILE A 74 11.59 -11.18 -12.85
C ILE A 74 10.83 -10.83 -11.55
N PRO A 75 11.45 -11.00 -10.36
CA PRO A 75 10.80 -10.63 -9.11
C PRO A 75 10.66 -9.11 -9.01
N VAL A 76 9.50 -8.64 -8.56
CA VAL A 76 9.35 -7.24 -8.14
C VAL A 76 10.04 -7.10 -6.78
N THR A 77 10.86 -6.06 -6.58
CA THR A 77 11.52 -5.77 -5.30
C THR A 77 11.01 -4.49 -4.64
N TYR A 78 10.32 -3.65 -5.41
CA TYR A 78 9.79 -2.36 -4.97
C TYR A 78 8.54 -1.97 -5.75
N ARG A 79 7.55 -1.41 -5.07
CA ARG A 79 6.34 -0.82 -5.67
C ARG A 79 6.38 0.69 -5.49
N ALA A 80 6.32 1.42 -6.60
CA ALA A 80 6.31 2.89 -6.59
C ALA A 80 4.95 3.52 -6.22
N SER A 81 3.89 2.72 -6.16
CA SER A 81 2.54 3.16 -5.79
C SER A 81 2.02 2.40 -4.57
N ASP A 82 0.97 2.92 -3.92
CA ASP A 82 0.29 2.26 -2.81
C ASP A 82 -1.18 2.03 -3.17
N ARG A 83 -1.49 0.82 -3.65
CA ARG A 83 -2.87 0.47 -4.03
C ARG A 83 -3.80 0.38 -2.83
N LEU A 84 -3.30 -0.04 -1.66
CA LEU A 84 -4.12 -0.13 -0.45
C LEU A 84 -4.49 1.27 0.03
N GLY A 85 -3.50 2.16 0.14
CA GLY A 85 -3.70 3.57 0.48
C GLY A 85 -4.65 4.27 -0.50
N ALA A 86 -4.46 4.09 -1.81
CA ALA A 86 -5.35 4.68 -2.82
C ALA A 86 -6.81 4.21 -2.66
N ARG A 87 -7.03 2.92 -2.36
CA ARG A 87 -8.38 2.39 -2.11
C ARG A 87 -8.99 2.97 -0.84
N LYS A 88 -8.23 3.05 0.26
CA LYS A 88 -8.68 3.66 1.52
C LYS A 88 -9.10 5.12 1.30
N ALA A 89 -8.24 5.92 0.66
CA ALA A 89 -8.53 7.31 0.34
C ALA A 89 -9.77 7.47 -0.56
N SER A 90 -9.94 6.57 -1.54
CA SER A 90 -11.12 6.60 -2.43
C SER A 90 -12.42 6.30 -1.70
N LEU A 91 -12.40 5.35 -0.76
CA LEU A 91 -13.57 5.01 0.06
C LEU A 91 -13.89 6.12 1.06
N GLU A 92 -12.88 6.68 1.73
CA GLU A 92 -13.07 7.82 2.62
C GLU A 92 -13.68 9.03 1.88
N LEU A 93 -13.18 9.33 0.68
CA LEU A 93 -13.73 10.39 -0.14
C LEU A 93 -15.19 10.11 -0.52
N LYS A 94 -15.50 8.87 -0.93
CA LYS A 94 -16.88 8.46 -1.23
C LYS A 94 -17.79 8.66 -0.03
N ASP A 95 -17.37 8.21 1.15
CA ASP A 95 -18.18 8.31 2.37
C ASP A 95 -18.44 9.78 2.74
N ARG A 96 -17.43 10.64 2.63
CA ARG A 96 -17.57 12.09 2.86
C ARG A 96 -18.50 12.76 1.84
N ILE A 97 -18.49 12.31 0.59
CA ILE A 97 -19.40 12.79 -0.44
C ILE A 97 -20.84 12.36 -0.10
N GLU A 98 -21.05 11.09 0.25
CA GLU A 98 -22.38 10.54 0.58
C GLU A 98 -22.95 11.12 1.88
N SER A 99 -22.11 11.47 2.86
CA SER A 99 -22.53 12.13 4.10
C SER A 99 -22.75 13.65 3.96
N GLY A 100 -22.27 14.25 2.87
CA GLY A 100 -22.29 15.70 2.67
C GLY A 100 -21.22 16.47 3.46
N ASP A 101 -20.18 15.77 3.94
CA ASP A 101 -19.01 16.34 4.63
C ASP A 101 -17.87 16.72 3.66
N PHE A 102 -18.00 16.36 2.39
CA PHE A 102 -17.10 16.80 1.33
C PHE A 102 -17.54 18.16 0.77
N LEU A 103 -16.65 19.15 0.90
CA LEU A 103 -16.85 20.50 0.37
C LEU A 103 -16.17 20.65 -0.99
N LEU A 104 -16.91 21.13 -2.01
CA LEU A 104 -16.35 21.43 -3.34
C LEU A 104 -15.54 22.74 -3.36
N ALA A 105 -15.99 23.69 -2.56
CA ALA A 105 -15.37 24.98 -2.31
C ALA A 105 -15.58 25.33 -0.83
N PRO A 106 -14.85 26.33 -0.28
CA PRO A 106 -15.17 26.84 1.05
C PRO A 106 -16.68 27.16 1.11
N PHE A 107 -17.39 26.46 1.99
CA PHE A 107 -18.84 26.59 2.22
C PHE A 107 -19.81 25.97 1.19
N GLU A 108 -19.33 25.26 0.16
CA GLU A 108 -20.20 24.59 -0.83
C GLU A 108 -20.24 23.07 -0.62
N ARG A 109 -21.40 22.52 -0.25
CA ARG A 109 -21.63 21.07 -0.11
C ARG A 109 -22.22 20.51 -1.41
N LEU A 110 -21.86 19.27 -1.73
CA LEU A 110 -22.54 18.51 -2.79
C LEU A 110 -23.96 18.15 -2.33
N GLU A 111 -24.97 18.69 -3.01
CA GLU A 111 -26.35 18.25 -2.85
C GLU A 111 -26.70 17.22 -3.93
N PHE A 112 -26.91 15.97 -3.52
CA PHE A 112 -27.48 14.98 -4.41
C PHE A 112 -29.00 15.22 -4.53
N LYS A 113 -29.45 15.70 -5.70
CA LYS A 113 -30.86 15.49 -6.10
C LYS A 113 -31.09 13.97 -6.08
N SER A 114 -32.13 13.54 -5.36
CA SER A 114 -32.55 12.15 -5.08
C SER A 114 -31.92 11.05 -5.94
N ARG A 115 -31.40 10.01 -5.27
CA ARG A 115 -30.77 8.78 -5.77
C ARG A 115 -31.05 8.47 -7.25
N TRP A 116 -30.06 8.78 -8.10
CA TRP A 116 -30.11 8.51 -9.54
C TRP A 116 -30.13 7.01 -9.90
N TRP A 117 -29.86 6.10 -8.95
CA TRP A 117 -29.93 4.64 -9.11
C TRP A 117 -31.28 4.02 -8.71
N GLU A 118 -32.25 4.81 -8.23
CA GLU A 118 -33.61 4.34 -7.98
C GLU A 118 -34.52 4.52 -9.22
N GLN A 119 -33.94 4.89 -10.37
CA GLN A 119 -34.63 5.10 -11.65
C GLN A 119 -34.22 4.08 -12.73
N SER A 120 -33.66 2.91 -12.35
CA SER A 120 -33.26 1.84 -13.27
C SER A 120 -33.75 0.47 -12.82
#